data_AF-A0A8W8I818-F1
#
_entry.id   AF-A0A8W8I818-F1
#
_cell.length_a   1.000
_cell.length_b   1.000
_cell.length_c   1.000
_cell.angle_alpha   90.00
_cell.angle_beta   90.00
_cell.angle_gamma   90.00
#
_symmetry.space_group_name_H-M   'P 1'
#
loop_
_entity.id
_entity.type
_entity.pdbx_description
1 polymer ?
#
loop_
_entity_poly.entity_id
_entity_poly.type
_entity_poly.pdbx_seq_one_letter_code
_entity_poly.pdbx_strand_id
1 'polypeptide(L)'
;YSYFLALFSSAQFLVTNVAAFKAFGLIYLQKEFGLGKYDWKLLLYTFGIPFMLSACAALLGYYGPTGSYCHFDAVKGAVANIFFTTVPMTAVLVANIVLYVLTWWKIHTESKRIKTMLGNEAQTVRASHRAAKIMSLFVTAFFVQWWALGIAIVWYKFAVIPKEYLTITVIITNLGGVVNGVVYIIIKRRRDRHGNKPFKSPGHSLKDFGNNHRKVDASVIDTKM
;
A
#
# COMPACT_ATOMS: atom_id res chain seq x y z
N TYR A 1 -5.26 0.96 -28.04
CA TYR A 1 -5.92 0.31 -26.89
C TYR A 1 -4.96 -0.65 -26.16
N SER A 2 -4.41 -1.68 -26.82
CA SER A 2 -3.51 -2.69 -26.23
C SER A 2 -2.30 -2.11 -25.49
N TYR A 3 -1.71 -1.06 -26.04
CA TYR A 3 -0.64 -0.29 -25.39
C TYR A 3 -1.02 0.23 -24.01
N PHE A 4 -2.17 0.89 -23.88
CA PHE A 4 -2.64 1.44 -22.60
C PHE A 4 -2.98 0.33 -21.61
N LEU A 5 -3.57 -0.77 -22.08
CA LEU A 5 -3.80 -1.94 -21.22
C LEU A 5 -2.48 -2.48 -20.65
N ALA A 6 -1.46 -2.69 -21.49
CA ALA A 6 -0.14 -3.17 -21.05
C ALA A 6 0.53 -2.20 -20.07
N LEU A 7 0.52 -0.90 -20.39
CA LEU A 7 1.10 0.16 -19.59
C LEU A 7 0.47 0.24 -18.18
N PHE A 8 -0.86 0.38 -18.11
CA PHE A 8 -1.54 0.62 -16.83
C PHE A 8 -1.65 -0.63 -15.97
N SER A 9 -1.85 -1.82 -16.55
CA SER A 9 -1.84 -3.06 -15.78
C SER A 9 -0.46 -3.32 -15.14
N SER A 10 0.61 -3.16 -15.92
CA SER A 10 1.98 -3.30 -15.42
C SER A 10 2.31 -2.23 -14.37
N ALA A 11 1.90 -0.98 -14.57
CA ALA A 11 2.08 0.07 -13.58
C ALA A 11 1.36 -0.27 -12.26
N GLN A 12 0.14 -0.82 -12.34
CA GLN A 12 -0.60 -1.28 -11.17
C GLN A 12 0.12 -2.44 -10.45
N PHE A 13 0.66 -3.41 -11.20
CA PHE A 13 1.46 -4.51 -10.64
C PHE A 13 2.66 -3.99 -9.86
N LEU A 14 3.43 -3.08 -10.47
CA LEU A 14 4.64 -2.54 -9.87
C LEU A 14 4.35 -1.67 -8.64
N VAL A 15 3.33 -0.80 -8.68
CA VAL A 15 3.00 0.05 -7.53
C VAL A 15 2.50 -0.76 -6.35
N THR A 16 1.69 -1.81 -6.59
CA THR A 16 1.24 -2.70 -5.52
C THR A 16 2.41 -3.48 -4.92
N ASN A 17 3.33 -3.96 -5.77
CA ASN A 17 4.53 -4.64 -5.30
C ASN A 17 5.38 -3.75 -4.38
N VAL A 18 5.61 -2.49 -4.78
CA VAL A 18 6.31 -1.53 -3.93
C VAL A 18 5.56 -1.28 -2.62
N ALA A 19 4.23 -1.18 -2.65
CA ALA A 19 3.42 -1.03 -1.43
C ALA A 19 3.60 -2.22 -0.47
N ALA A 20 3.64 -3.46 -0.97
CA ALA A 20 3.88 -4.64 -0.16
C ALA A 20 5.31 -4.66 0.43
N PHE A 21 6.33 -4.33 -0.38
CA PHE A 21 7.72 -4.24 0.10
C PHE A 21 7.90 -3.14 1.16
N LYS A 22 7.27 -1.98 0.98
CA LYS A 22 7.29 -0.92 2.00
C LYS A 22 6.59 -1.34 3.28
N ALA A 23 5.41 -1.96 3.18
CA ALA A 23 4.70 -2.47 4.35
C ALA A 23 5.52 -3.51 5.10
N PHE A 24 6.16 -4.44 4.38
CA PHE A 24 7.06 -5.43 4.94
C PHE A 24 8.27 -4.77 5.61
N GLY A 25 8.95 -3.83 4.95
CA GLY A 25 10.08 -3.10 5.49
C GLY A 25 9.77 -2.33 6.77
N LEU A 26 8.62 -1.66 6.80
CA LEU A 26 8.14 -0.92 7.98
C LEU A 26 7.88 -1.83 9.18
N ILE A 27 7.43 -3.07 8.95
CA ILE A 27 7.02 -3.99 10.01
C ILE A 27 8.14 -4.91 10.47
N TYR A 28 8.91 -5.48 9.53
CA TYR A 28 9.98 -6.43 9.85
C TYR A 28 11.31 -5.73 10.12
N LEU A 29 11.68 -4.77 9.27
CA LEU A 29 12.98 -4.10 9.35
C LEU A 29 12.91 -2.81 10.18
N GLN A 30 11.70 -2.39 10.58
CA GLN A 30 11.43 -1.11 11.25
C GLN A 30 12.07 0.09 10.52
N LYS A 31 12.23 -0.04 9.19
CA LYS A 31 12.93 0.92 8.36
C LYS A 31 11.99 1.48 7.30
N GLU A 32 12.02 2.79 7.15
CA GLU A 32 11.34 3.44 6.03
C GLU A 32 12.23 3.40 4.79
N PHE A 33 11.71 2.84 3.70
CA PHE A 33 12.35 2.91 2.40
C PHE A 33 11.93 4.20 1.69
N GLY A 34 12.86 5.15 1.58
CA GLY A 34 12.67 6.39 0.84
C GLY A 34 12.76 6.16 -0.68
N LEU A 35 11.78 6.65 -1.44
CA LEU A 35 11.67 6.45 -2.90
C LEU A 35 12.17 7.68 -3.69
N GLY A 36 13.08 8.45 -3.10
CA GLY A 36 13.61 9.70 -3.66
C GLY A 36 12.79 10.94 -3.26
N LYS A 37 13.33 12.13 -3.52
CA LYS A 37 12.65 13.40 -3.26
C LYS A 37 11.42 13.50 -4.18
N TYR A 38 10.24 13.72 -3.62
CA TYR A 38 8.96 13.68 -4.35
C TYR A 38 8.63 12.32 -5.02
N ASP A 39 9.18 11.22 -4.50
CA ASP A 39 8.92 9.86 -5.00
C ASP A 39 9.24 9.66 -6.51
N TRP A 40 10.15 10.44 -7.09
CA TRP A 40 10.46 10.36 -8.53
C TRP A 40 10.95 8.97 -8.96
N LYS A 41 11.65 8.24 -8.08
CA LYS A 41 12.10 6.86 -8.37
C LYS A 41 10.93 5.90 -8.44
N LEU A 42 9.89 6.13 -7.62
CA LEU A 42 8.65 5.36 -7.70
C LEU A 42 7.99 5.56 -9.06
N LEU A 43 7.82 6.83 -9.47
CA LEU A 43 7.15 7.15 -10.72
C LEU A 43 7.90 6.57 -11.93
N LEU A 44 9.23 6.69 -11.95
CA LEU A 44 10.04 6.14 -13.03
C LEU A 44 9.97 4.61 -13.06
N TYR A 45 9.95 3.95 -11.91
CA TYR A 45 9.81 2.50 -11.82
C TYR A 45 8.41 2.04 -12.26
N THR A 46 7.35 2.68 -11.78
CA THR A 46 5.97 2.24 -12.04
C THR A 46 5.45 2.61 -13.42
N PHE A 47 5.85 3.76 -13.98
CA PHE A 47 5.40 4.19 -15.31
C PHE A 47 6.51 4.13 -16.35
N GLY A 48 7.74 4.48 -16.02
CA GLY A 48 8.85 4.51 -16.97
C GLY A 48 9.19 3.13 -17.52
N ILE A 49 9.33 2.12 -16.65
CA ILE A 49 9.61 0.74 -17.09
C ILE A 49 8.46 0.22 -17.98
N PRO A 50 7.19 0.22 -17.56
CA PRO A 50 6.10 -0.22 -18.42
C PRO A 50 5.93 0.58 -19.70
N PHE A 51 6.20 1.89 -19.69
CA PHE A 51 6.16 2.73 -20.89
C PHE A 51 7.17 2.25 -21.91
N MET A 52 8.44 2.07 -21.51
CA MET A 52 9.50 1.61 -22.41
C MET A 52 9.19 0.21 -22.95
N LEU A 53 8.83 -0.74 -22.09
CA LEU A 53 8.48 -2.11 -22.52
C LEU A 53 7.28 -2.12 -23.48
N SER A 54 6.24 -1.33 -23.17
CA SER A 54 5.04 -1.25 -24.01
C SER A 54 5.33 -0.57 -25.35
N ALA A 55 6.21 0.42 -25.38
CA ALA A 55 6.64 1.10 -26.60
C ALA A 55 7.48 0.15 -27.49
N CYS A 56 8.42 -0.59 -26.91
CA CYS A 56 9.17 -1.61 -27.63
C CYS A 56 8.24 -2.67 -28.25
N ALA A 57 7.27 -3.18 -27.49
CA ALA A 57 6.29 -4.13 -28.01
C ALA A 57 5.43 -3.54 -29.15
N ALA A 58 5.10 -2.24 -29.09
CA ALA A 58 4.38 -1.56 -30.17
C ALA A 58 5.23 -1.43 -31.45
N LEU A 59 6.48 -0.99 -31.31
CA LEU A 59 7.41 -0.81 -32.44
C LEU A 59 7.73 -2.14 -33.13
N LEU A 60 7.79 -3.24 -32.38
CA LEU A 60 8.01 -4.58 -32.90
C LEU A 60 6.74 -5.24 -33.48
N GLY A 61 5.58 -4.58 -33.42
CA GLY A 61 4.32 -5.10 -33.94
C GLY A 61 3.78 -6.32 -33.18
N TYR A 62 4.10 -6.43 -31.88
CA TYR A 62 3.67 -7.57 -31.06
C TYR A 62 2.23 -7.47 -30.56
N TYR A 63 1.58 -6.31 -30.70
CA TYR A 63 0.18 -6.16 -30.34
C TYR A 63 -0.74 -6.61 -31.47
N GLY A 64 -1.83 -7.28 -31.11
CA GLY A 64 -2.80 -7.82 -32.05
C GLY A 64 -3.98 -8.49 -31.35
N PRO A 65 -4.85 -9.16 -32.13
CA PRO A 65 -5.99 -9.88 -31.58
C PRO A 65 -5.54 -11.14 -30.82
N THR A 66 -6.04 -11.30 -29.59
CA THR A 66 -5.83 -12.52 -28.78
C THR A 66 -6.89 -13.59 -29.03
N GLY A 67 -7.89 -13.29 -29.86
CA GLY A 67 -9.11 -14.09 -30.04
C GLY A 67 -10.27 -13.67 -29.13
N SER A 68 -10.02 -12.91 -28.06
CA SER A 68 -11.07 -12.41 -27.14
C SER A 68 -10.98 -10.91 -26.85
N TYR A 69 -9.80 -10.31 -26.95
CA TYR A 69 -9.58 -8.85 -26.86
C TYR A 69 -8.29 -8.45 -27.59
N CYS A 70 -7.99 -7.16 -27.66
CA CYS A 70 -6.75 -6.68 -28.28
C CYS A 70 -5.64 -6.52 -27.24
N HIS A 71 -4.63 -7.38 -27.26
CA HIS A 71 -3.45 -7.29 -26.40
C HIS A 71 -2.22 -7.77 -27.17
N PHE A 72 -1.44 -8.73 -26.67
CA PHE A 72 -0.36 -9.36 -27.45
C PHE A 72 -0.95 -10.33 -28.47
N ASP A 73 -0.51 -10.20 -29.73
CA ASP A 73 -0.93 -11.06 -30.82
C ASP A 73 -0.67 -12.54 -30.48
N ALA A 74 -1.67 -13.39 -30.71
CA ALA A 74 -1.61 -14.80 -30.34
C ALA A 74 -0.54 -15.61 -31.11
N VAL A 75 0.01 -15.07 -32.21
CA VAL A 75 1.02 -15.71 -33.05
C VAL A 75 2.34 -14.95 -32.96
N LYS A 76 2.37 -13.68 -33.38
CA LYS A 76 3.58 -12.85 -33.43
C LYS A 76 4.04 -12.39 -32.04
N GLY A 77 3.08 -12.18 -31.14
CA GLY A 77 3.30 -11.68 -29.79
C GLY A 77 3.32 -12.77 -28.72
N ALA A 78 3.18 -14.06 -29.08
CA ALA A 78 3.02 -15.14 -28.11
C ALA A 78 4.18 -15.25 -27.12
N VAL A 79 5.42 -15.21 -27.63
CA VAL A 79 6.64 -15.26 -26.81
C VAL A 79 6.77 -13.98 -25.98
N ALA A 80 6.53 -12.82 -26.60
CA ALA A 80 6.55 -11.53 -25.91
C ALA A 80 5.54 -11.51 -24.75
N ASN A 81 4.33 -12.03 -24.94
CA ASN A 81 3.33 -12.12 -23.88
C ASN A 81 3.85 -12.91 -22.67
N ILE A 82 4.57 -14.01 -22.88
CA ILE A 82 5.13 -14.79 -21.76
C ILE A 82 6.11 -13.94 -20.94
N PHE A 83 7.05 -13.27 -21.59
CA PHE A 83 8.11 -12.52 -20.92
C PHE A 83 7.69 -11.15 -20.39
N PHE A 84 6.79 -10.45 -21.07
CA PHE A 84 6.35 -9.11 -20.70
C PHE A 84 5.14 -9.10 -19.77
N THR A 85 4.30 -10.16 -19.79
CA THR A 85 3.08 -10.20 -18.98
C THR A 85 3.09 -11.36 -18.00
N THR A 86 3.20 -12.60 -18.50
CA THR A 86 2.92 -13.79 -17.69
C THR A 86 3.95 -13.96 -16.57
N VAL A 87 5.24 -14.01 -16.91
CA VAL A 87 6.31 -14.20 -15.93
C VAL A 87 6.37 -13.03 -14.93
N PRO A 88 6.39 -11.76 -15.35
CA PRO A 88 6.41 -10.64 -14.42
C PRO A 88 5.17 -10.58 -13.52
N MET A 89 3.97 -10.82 -14.08
CA MET A 89 2.73 -10.79 -13.31
C MET A 89 2.69 -11.89 -12.27
N THR A 90 3.04 -13.14 -12.64
CA THR A 90 3.09 -14.25 -11.68
C THR A 90 4.13 -13.98 -10.59
N ALA A 91 5.32 -13.49 -10.95
CA ALA A 91 6.36 -13.15 -9.98
C ALA A 91 5.87 -12.06 -9.00
N VAL A 92 5.23 -11.01 -9.51
CA VAL A 92 4.66 -9.94 -8.69
C VAL A 92 3.54 -10.44 -7.79
N LEU A 93 2.63 -11.28 -8.30
CA LEU A 93 1.55 -11.87 -7.51
C LEU A 93 2.10 -12.71 -6.36
N VAL A 94 3.01 -13.65 -6.67
CA VAL A 94 3.63 -14.53 -5.66
C VAL A 94 4.39 -13.71 -4.62
N ALA A 95 5.21 -12.75 -5.05
CA ALA A 95 5.95 -11.88 -4.14
C ALA A 95 5.00 -11.09 -3.23
N ASN A 96 3.93 -10.51 -3.78
CA ASN A 96 2.95 -9.79 -2.98
C ASN A 96 2.23 -10.71 -1.97
N ILE A 97 1.92 -11.96 -2.34
CA ILE A 97 1.25 -12.91 -1.43
C ILE A 97 2.16 -13.19 -0.24
N VAL A 98 3.41 -13.54 -0.51
CA VAL A 98 4.41 -13.85 0.53
C VAL A 98 4.60 -12.64 1.45
N LEU A 99 4.86 -11.46 0.88
CA LEU A 99 5.06 -10.24 1.66
C LEU A 99 3.81 -9.86 2.46
N TYR A 100 2.62 -10.02 1.90
CA TYR A 100 1.36 -9.75 2.57
C TYR A 100 1.16 -10.67 3.77
N VAL A 101 1.31 -11.99 3.57
CA VAL A 101 1.11 -12.99 4.63
C VAL A 101 2.11 -12.77 5.77
N LEU A 102 3.39 -12.53 5.45
CA LEU A 102 4.42 -12.24 6.45
C LEU A 102 4.07 -10.96 7.23
N THR A 103 3.78 -9.87 6.51
CA THR A 103 3.41 -8.58 7.12
C THR A 103 2.19 -8.71 8.01
N TRP A 104 1.16 -9.42 7.54
CA TRP A 104 -0.07 -9.67 8.29
C TRP A 104 0.19 -10.47 9.56
N TRP A 105 0.93 -11.57 9.45
CA TRP A 105 1.30 -12.42 10.59
C TRP A 105 2.05 -11.60 11.64
N LYS A 106 3.10 -10.88 11.24
CA LYS A 106 3.90 -10.06 12.18
C LYS A 106 3.06 -8.99 12.85
N ILE A 107 2.17 -8.30 12.10
CA ILE A 107 1.23 -7.33 12.68
C ILE A 107 0.35 -8.01 13.74
N HIS A 108 -0.16 -9.20 13.46
CA HIS A 108 -1.06 -9.90 14.37
C HIS A 108 -0.33 -10.38 15.64
N THR A 109 0.89 -10.90 15.51
CA THR A 109 1.71 -11.36 16.64
C THR A 109 2.15 -10.21 17.54
N GLU A 110 2.66 -9.11 16.96
CA GLU A 110 3.19 -7.96 17.73
C GLU A 110 2.07 -7.06 18.30
N SER A 111 0.82 -7.22 17.85
CA SER A 111 -0.32 -6.42 18.33
C SER A 111 -0.53 -6.53 19.85
N LYS A 112 -0.11 -7.64 20.49
CA LYS A 112 -0.16 -7.79 21.96
C LYS A 112 0.95 -6.99 22.65
N ARG A 113 2.15 -6.94 22.07
CA ARG A 113 3.33 -6.24 22.61
C ARG A 113 3.17 -4.71 22.56
N ILE A 114 2.50 -4.20 21.53
CA ILE A 114 2.22 -2.75 21.39
C ILE A 114 1.30 -2.20 22.49
N LYS A 115 0.48 -3.06 23.11
CA LYS A 115 -0.39 -2.66 24.22
C LYS A 115 0.39 -2.40 25.50
N THR A 116 1.55 -3.03 25.68
CA THR A 116 2.39 -2.91 26.87
C THR A 116 3.52 -1.89 26.73
N MET A 117 3.82 -1.43 25.51
CA MET A 117 4.81 -0.37 25.26
C MET A 117 4.24 1.02 25.62
N LEU A 118 5.01 1.82 26.36
CA LEU A 118 4.74 3.23 26.69
C LEU A 118 5.81 4.15 26.07
N GLY A 119 5.47 5.43 25.91
CA GLY A 119 6.41 6.47 25.44
C GLY A 119 6.55 6.58 23.92
N ASN A 120 7.58 7.31 23.47
CA ASN A 120 7.80 7.65 22.06
C ASN A 120 7.99 6.43 21.16
N GLU A 121 8.63 5.37 21.66
CA GLU A 121 8.83 4.11 20.94
C GLU A 121 7.49 3.41 20.62
N ALA A 122 6.53 3.46 21.55
CA ALA A 122 5.20 2.93 21.30
C ALA A 122 4.46 3.72 20.20
N GLN A 123 4.69 5.03 20.11
CA GLN A 123 4.06 5.88 19.11
C GLN A 123 4.61 5.63 17.70
N THR A 124 5.93 5.49 17.55
CA THR A 124 6.57 5.18 16.25
C THR A 124 6.12 3.81 15.74
N VAL A 125 6.14 2.77 16.59
CA VAL A 125 5.69 1.42 16.21
C VAL A 125 4.20 1.41 15.83
N ARG A 126 3.34 2.13 16.57
CA ARG A 126 1.91 2.26 16.21
C ARG A 126 1.70 2.96 14.88
N ALA A 127 2.49 3.99 14.57
CA ALA A 127 2.44 4.69 13.30
C ALA A 127 2.83 3.76 12.14
N SER A 128 3.93 3.00 12.27
CA SER A 128 4.35 2.01 11.27
C SER A 128 3.30 0.92 11.06
N HIS A 129 2.71 0.38 12.13
CA HIS A 129 1.61 -0.58 12.03
C HIS A 129 0.37 -0.02 11.33
N ARG A 130 0.04 1.25 11.57
CA ARG A 130 -1.08 1.91 10.89
C ARG A 130 -0.79 2.11 9.40
N ALA A 131 0.41 2.57 9.06
CA ALA A 131 0.85 2.76 7.68
C ALA A 131 0.84 1.43 6.92
N ALA A 132 1.42 0.37 7.50
CA ALA A 132 1.42 -0.97 6.90
C ALA A 132 0.00 -1.51 6.69
N LYS A 133 -0.91 -1.37 7.67
CA LYS A 133 -2.32 -1.77 7.50
C LYS A 133 -3.01 -1.05 6.35
N ILE A 134 -2.69 0.23 6.12
CA ILE A 134 -3.25 0.99 4.99
C ILE A 134 -2.68 0.46 3.67
N MET A 135 -1.37 0.24 3.59
CA MET A 135 -0.72 -0.34 2.40
C MET A 135 -1.27 -1.75 2.11
N SER A 136 -1.46 -2.58 3.14
CA SER A 136 -2.04 -3.92 3.01
C SER A 136 -3.46 -3.92 2.45
N LEU A 137 -4.28 -2.88 2.67
CA LEU A 137 -5.62 -2.78 2.06
C LEU A 137 -5.54 -2.68 0.53
N PHE A 138 -4.56 -1.94 -0.01
CA PHE A 138 -4.34 -1.86 -1.45
C PHE A 138 -3.85 -3.19 -2.02
N VAL A 139 -2.98 -3.90 -1.29
CA VAL A 139 -2.53 -5.24 -1.68
C VAL A 139 -3.68 -6.25 -1.65
N THR A 140 -4.60 -6.17 -0.69
CA THR A 140 -5.81 -7.00 -0.67
C THR A 140 -6.75 -6.68 -1.84
N ALA A 141 -7.02 -5.40 -2.11
CA ALA A 141 -7.84 -4.99 -3.26
C ALA A 141 -7.27 -5.48 -4.60
N PHE A 142 -5.95 -5.43 -4.72
CA PHE A 142 -5.23 -5.97 -5.86
C PHE A 142 -5.51 -7.47 -6.05
N PHE A 143 -5.45 -8.30 -5.01
CA PHE A 143 -5.78 -9.72 -5.16
C PHE A 143 -7.22 -9.95 -5.60
N VAL A 144 -8.19 -9.22 -5.04
CA VAL A 144 -9.60 -9.30 -5.42
C VAL A 144 -9.81 -8.95 -6.90
N GLN A 145 -9.00 -8.04 -7.44
CA GLN A 145 -9.08 -7.64 -8.84
C GLN A 145 -8.43 -8.66 -9.80
N TRP A 146 -7.32 -9.29 -9.39
CA TRP A 146 -6.45 -10.02 -10.33
C TRP A 146 -6.43 -11.55 -10.16
N TRP A 147 -7.07 -12.11 -9.13
CA TRP A 147 -7.07 -13.56 -8.88
C TRP A 147 -7.62 -14.38 -10.07
N ALA A 148 -8.71 -13.92 -10.70
CA ALA A 148 -9.33 -14.62 -11.81
C ALA A 148 -8.40 -14.72 -13.02
N LEU A 149 -7.61 -13.66 -13.27
CA LEU A 149 -6.59 -13.68 -14.32
C LEU A 149 -5.46 -14.66 -13.98
N GLY A 150 -5.07 -14.75 -12.70
CA GLY A 150 -4.10 -15.75 -12.24
C GLY A 150 -4.56 -17.19 -12.52
N ILE A 151 -5.83 -17.51 -12.25
CA ILE A 151 -6.41 -18.81 -12.57
C ILE A 151 -6.49 -19.03 -14.09
N ALA A 152 -6.90 -18.02 -14.86
CA ALA A 152 -6.94 -18.11 -16.33
C ALA A 152 -5.56 -18.47 -16.90
N ILE A 153 -4.49 -17.83 -16.43
CA ILE A 153 -3.12 -18.07 -16.89
C ILE A 153 -2.71 -19.53 -16.67
N VAL A 154 -3.04 -20.10 -15.51
CA VAL A 154 -2.74 -21.51 -15.19
C VAL A 154 -3.61 -22.44 -16.03
N TRP A 155 -4.93 -22.16 -16.11
CA TRP A 155 -5.89 -22.97 -16.87
C TRP A 155 -5.50 -23.09 -18.33
N TYR A 156 -5.07 -21.98 -18.95
CA TYR A 156 -4.63 -21.95 -20.35
C TYR A 156 -3.52 -22.98 -20.68
N LYS A 157 -2.74 -23.43 -19.69
CA LYS A 157 -1.70 -24.44 -19.87
C LYS A 157 -2.24 -25.85 -20.00
N PHE A 158 -3.46 -26.10 -19.54
CA PHE A 158 -4.04 -27.44 -19.50
C PHE A 158 -5.23 -27.58 -20.46
N ALA A 159 -5.99 -26.51 -20.69
CA ALA A 159 -7.17 -26.56 -21.53
C ALA A 159 -7.55 -25.18 -22.09
N VAL A 160 -8.39 -25.21 -23.13
CA VAL A 160 -9.05 -24.00 -23.64
C VAL A 160 -9.97 -23.45 -22.54
N ILE A 161 -9.85 -22.15 -22.27
CA ILE A 161 -10.64 -21.48 -21.24
C ILE A 161 -12.04 -21.18 -21.80
N PRO A 162 -13.12 -21.49 -21.08
CA PRO A 162 -14.48 -21.09 -21.45
C PRO A 162 -14.61 -19.55 -21.60
N LYS A 163 -15.38 -19.10 -22.59
CA LYS A 163 -15.56 -17.66 -22.87
C LYS A 163 -16.23 -16.92 -21.71
N GLU A 164 -17.10 -17.62 -20.98
CA GLU A 164 -17.81 -17.16 -19.80
C GLU A 164 -16.81 -16.77 -18.70
N TYR A 165 -15.79 -17.61 -18.49
CA TYR A 165 -14.75 -17.35 -17.49
C TYR A 165 -13.91 -16.12 -17.86
N LEU A 166 -13.55 -15.99 -19.14
CA LEU A 166 -12.83 -14.81 -19.64
C LEU A 166 -13.66 -13.54 -19.46
N THR A 167 -14.97 -13.62 -19.70
CA THR A 167 -15.89 -12.49 -19.52
C THR A 167 -15.96 -12.05 -18.05
N ILE A 168 -16.10 -13.01 -17.13
CA ILE A 168 -16.07 -12.74 -15.68
C ILE A 168 -14.75 -12.10 -15.26
N THR A 169 -13.62 -12.63 -15.77
CA THR A 169 -12.28 -12.09 -15.50
C THR A 169 -12.17 -10.63 -15.94
N VAL A 170 -12.66 -10.30 -17.13
CA VAL A 170 -12.69 -8.92 -17.63
C VAL A 170 -13.58 -8.04 -16.74
N ILE A 171 -14.77 -8.50 -16.36
CA ILE A 171 -15.66 -7.72 -15.48
C ILE A 171 -14.98 -7.39 -14.14
N ILE A 172 -14.40 -8.40 -13.48
CA ILE A 172 -13.75 -8.25 -12.17
C ILE A 172 -12.52 -7.35 -12.25
N THR A 173 -11.68 -7.53 -13.28
CA THR A 173 -10.47 -6.71 -13.45
C THR A 173 -10.80 -5.24 -13.71
N ASN A 174 -11.89 -4.95 -14.44
CA ASN A 174 -12.36 -3.58 -14.67
C ASN A 174 -13.06 -2.96 -13.44
N LEU A 175 -13.72 -3.77 -12.60
CA LEU A 175 -14.26 -3.36 -11.29
C LEU A 175 -13.18 -2.95 -10.29
N GLY A 176 -11.91 -3.20 -10.59
CA GLY A 176 -10.77 -2.80 -9.77
C GLY A 176 -10.75 -1.33 -9.35
N GLY A 177 -11.15 -0.43 -10.25
CA GLY A 177 -11.25 1.00 -9.92
C GLY A 177 -12.24 1.27 -8.79
N VAL A 178 -13.37 0.57 -8.79
CA VAL A 178 -14.39 0.65 -7.73
C VAL A 178 -13.85 0.11 -6.41
N VAL A 179 -13.18 -1.05 -6.43
CA VAL A 179 -12.58 -1.65 -5.24
C VAL A 179 -11.52 -0.71 -4.63
N ASN A 180 -10.66 -0.12 -5.45
CA ASN A 180 -9.69 0.89 -5.00
C ASN A 180 -10.38 2.14 -4.43
N GLY A 181 -11.48 2.58 -5.03
CA GLY A 181 -12.32 3.66 -4.50
C GLY A 181 -12.90 3.34 -3.11
N VAL A 182 -13.39 2.12 -2.90
CA VAL A 182 -13.87 1.67 -1.59
C VAL A 182 -12.74 1.68 -0.56
N VAL A 183 -11.56 1.17 -0.91
CA VAL A 183 -10.36 1.23 -0.04
C VAL A 183 -10.03 2.69 0.32
N TYR A 184 -10.03 3.59 -0.66
CA TYR A 184 -9.79 5.00 -0.43
C TYR A 184 -10.81 5.61 0.55
N ILE A 185 -12.11 5.33 0.39
CA ILE A 185 -13.16 5.79 1.30
C ILE A 185 -12.93 5.26 2.72
N ILE A 186 -12.57 3.98 2.87
CA ILE A 186 -12.24 3.38 4.17
C ILE A 186 -11.07 4.12 4.82
N ILE A 187 -10.01 4.41 4.07
CA ILE A 187 -8.83 5.14 4.56
C ILE A 187 -9.21 6.57 4.98
N LYS A 188 -9.94 7.29 4.13
CA LYS A 188 -10.39 8.66 4.40
C LYS A 188 -11.21 8.72 5.69
N ARG A 189 -12.24 7.87 5.83
CA ARG A 189 -13.06 7.78 7.05
C ARG A 189 -12.24 7.42 8.31
N ARG A 190 -11.18 6.62 8.18
CA ARG A 190 -10.28 6.29 9.30
C ARG A 190 -9.36 7.46 9.65
N ARG A 191 -8.95 8.27 8.67
CA ARG A 191 -8.15 9.48 8.90
C ARG A 191 -8.99 10.54 9.61
N ASP A 192 -10.21 10.80 9.12
CA ASP A 192 -11.11 11.82 9.68
C ASP A 192 -11.48 11.53 11.14
N ARG A 193 -11.75 10.26 11.47
CA ARG A 193 -12.00 9.82 12.87
C ARG A 193 -10.81 10.01 13.82
N HIS A 194 -9.57 10.03 13.29
CA HIS A 194 -8.37 10.26 14.08
C HIS A 194 -7.93 11.73 14.08
N GLY A 195 -8.32 12.52 13.07
CA GLY A 195 -8.01 13.95 12.96
C GLY A 195 -8.83 14.85 13.90
N ASN A 196 -9.95 14.36 14.43
CA ASN A 196 -10.82 15.09 15.37
C ASN A 196 -10.50 14.87 16.85
N LYS A 197 -9.34 14.31 17.21
CA LYS A 197 -8.87 14.39 18.60
C LYS A 197 -8.00 15.65 18.71
N PRO A 198 -8.49 16.75 19.33
CA PRO A 198 -7.62 17.86 19.65
C PRO A 198 -6.46 17.30 20.49
N PHE A 199 -5.24 17.58 20.06
CA PHE A 199 -4.07 17.40 20.88
C PHE A 199 -4.29 18.26 22.13
N LYS A 200 -4.80 17.66 23.21
CA LYS A 200 -4.65 18.24 24.54
C LYS A 200 -3.17 18.17 24.83
N SER A 201 -2.48 19.27 24.55
CA SER A 201 -1.18 19.54 25.15
C SER A 201 -1.34 19.27 26.64
N PRO A 202 -0.48 18.47 27.28
CA PRO A 202 -0.39 18.47 28.73
C PRO A 202 0.17 19.85 29.10
N GLY A 203 -0.74 20.83 29.15
CA GLY A 203 -0.47 22.11 29.78
C GLY A 203 -0.17 21.78 31.23
N HIS A 204 1.12 21.72 31.55
CA HIS A 204 1.59 21.94 32.90
C HIS A 204 0.86 23.19 33.39
N SER A 205 -0.08 23.01 34.31
CA SER A 205 -0.70 24.10 35.05
C SER A 205 0.38 24.72 35.91
N LEU A 206 1.14 25.66 35.32
CA LEU A 206 2.10 26.49 36.02
C LEU A 206 1.33 27.66 36.67
N LYS A 207 0.35 27.33 37.52
CA LYS A 207 -0.41 28.29 38.32
C LYS A 207 -0.63 27.88 39.79
N ASP A 208 -0.18 26.70 40.23
CA ASP A 208 -0.40 26.24 41.62
C ASP A 208 0.84 26.23 42.54
N PHE A 209 1.96 26.85 42.15
CA PHE A 209 3.19 26.84 42.98
C PHE A 209 3.57 28.19 43.62
N GLY A 210 2.65 29.16 43.65
CA GLY A 210 3.03 30.54 43.97
C GLY A 210 2.12 31.31 44.92
N ASN A 211 1.37 30.67 45.83
CA ASN A 211 0.58 31.48 46.78
C ASN A 211 0.21 30.87 48.14
N ASN A 212 0.98 29.92 48.67
CA ASN A 212 0.65 29.29 49.96
C ASN A 212 1.70 29.42 51.08
N HIS A 213 2.57 30.43 51.05
CA HIS A 213 3.40 30.76 52.21
C HIS A 213 3.79 32.24 52.26
N ARG A 214 2.93 33.06 52.87
CA ARG A 214 3.29 34.16 53.79
C ARG A 214 2.09 35.10 53.93
N LYS A 215 1.26 34.81 54.94
CA LYS A 215 0.54 35.81 55.74
C LYS A 215 0.07 35.07 56.99
N VAL A 216 0.98 34.92 57.93
CA VAL A 216 0.66 34.72 59.33
C VAL A 216 1.41 35.81 60.08
N ASP A 217 0.64 36.54 60.86
CA ASP A 217 0.97 37.75 61.58
C ASP A 217 2.11 37.60 62.58
N ALA A 218 2.88 38.68 62.75
CA ALA A 218 3.54 38.99 64.01
C ALA A 218 3.84 40.50 64.05
N SER A 219 2.89 41.26 64.59
CA SER A 219 3.14 42.57 65.18
C SER A 219 3.74 42.37 66.57
N VAL A 220 5.02 42.66 66.79
CA VAL A 220 5.52 43.07 68.12
C VAL A 220 6.69 44.05 67.94
N ILE A 221 6.48 45.19 68.57
CA ILE A 221 7.34 46.33 68.88
C ILE A 221 8.65 45.87 69.56
N ASP A 222 9.82 46.36 69.15
CA ASP A 222 10.68 47.08 70.11
C ASP A 222 11.77 47.94 69.49
N THR A 223 11.90 49.09 70.13
CA THR A 223 12.81 50.22 70.02
C THR A 223 14.24 49.87 70.44
N LYS A 224 15.25 50.45 69.75
CA LYS A 224 16.45 51.08 70.35
C LYS A 224 17.41 51.62 69.28
N MET A 225 17.44 52.93 69.14
CA MET A 225 18.65 53.76 69.31
C MET A 225 18.23 55.01 70.06
#